data_AF-A0A1H7U296-F1
#
_entry.id   AF-A0A1H7U296-F1
#
_cell.length_a   1.000
_cell.length_b   1.000
_cell.length_c   1.000
_cell.angle_alpha   90.00
_cell.angle_beta   90.00
_cell.angle_gamma   90.00
#
_symmetry.space_group_name_H-M   'P 1'
#
loop_
_entity.id
_entity.type
_entity.pdbx_description
1 polymer ?
#
loop_
_entity_poly.entity_id
_entity_poly.type
_entity_poly.pdbx_seq_one_letter_code
_entity_poly.pdbx_strand_id
1 'polypeptide(L)'
;MKKLQFLVDQTKYAKAHSSHSHDNAQTYVTALLSEQLVQHGFHTQTTNPHELEVSVSDHPIALGVNCNQPDGEGHFVCEISAHADEEQDWFQKIETQSVIKQLAQAVEQTLREDESFQSLEWKS
;
A
#
# COMPACT_ATOMS: atom_id res chain seq x y z
N MET A 1 -4.67 14.24 -1.45
CA MET A 1 -3.73 13.16 -1.12
C MET A 1 -3.65 12.24 -2.32
N LYS A 2 -2.44 11.91 -2.78
CA LYS A 2 -2.29 10.98 -3.92
C LYS A 2 -2.65 9.58 -3.46
N LYS A 3 -3.38 8.85 -4.30
CA LYS A 3 -3.71 7.44 -4.07
C LYS A 3 -3.04 6.59 -5.14
N LEU A 4 -2.50 5.44 -4.76
CA LEU A 4 -2.07 4.44 -5.73
C LEU A 4 -3.21 3.45 -5.95
N GLN A 5 -3.71 3.37 -7.17
CA GLN A 5 -4.71 2.39 -7.56
C GLN A 5 -4.03 1.27 -8.36
N PHE A 6 -4.44 0.02 -8.12
CA PHE A 6 -3.96 -1.13 -8.88
C PHE A 6 -5.02 -2.23 -8.92
N LEU A 7 -4.86 -3.15 -9.87
CA LEU A 7 -5.74 -4.31 -10.05
C LEU A 7 -5.08 -5.56 -9.46
N VAL A 8 -5.89 -6.39 -8.82
CA VAL A 8 -5.48 -7.73 -8.36
C VAL A 8 -6.18 -8.78 -9.20
N ASP A 9 -5.41 -9.62 -9.88
CA ASP A 9 -5.91 -10.77 -10.63
C ASP A 9 -6.33 -11.88 -9.66
N GLN A 10 -7.63 -12.12 -9.57
CA GLN A 10 -8.21 -13.12 -8.67
C GLN A 10 -7.73 -14.55 -8.96
N THR A 11 -7.47 -14.88 -10.22
CA THR A 11 -7.08 -16.23 -10.62
C THR A 11 -5.63 -16.51 -10.24
N LYS A 12 -4.74 -15.54 -10.48
CA LYS A 12 -3.34 -15.61 -10.03
C LYS A 12 -3.26 -15.58 -8.51
N TYR A 13 -4.02 -14.69 -7.89
CA TYR A 13 -4.13 -14.58 -6.45
C TYR A 13 -4.58 -15.89 -5.80
N ALA A 14 -5.68 -16.48 -6.28
CA ALA A 14 -6.19 -17.74 -5.73
C ALA A 14 -5.25 -18.95 -5.94
N LYS A 15 -4.45 -18.91 -7.00
CA LYS A 15 -3.45 -19.95 -7.29
C LYS A 15 -2.22 -19.84 -6.39
N ALA A 16 -1.82 -18.61 -6.05
CA ALA A 16 -0.71 -18.34 -5.13
C ALA A 16 -1.13 -18.46 -3.66
N HIS A 17 -2.38 -18.12 -3.34
CA HIS A 17 -2.91 -17.98 -1.98
C HIS A 17 -4.27 -18.68 -1.88
N SER A 18 -4.35 -19.72 -1.05
CA SER A 18 -5.42 -20.72 -1.06
C SER A 18 -6.81 -20.28 -0.54
N SER A 19 -7.22 -19.02 -0.70
CA SER A 19 -8.51 -18.54 -0.15
C SER A 19 -9.13 -17.39 -0.95
N HIS A 20 -10.39 -17.56 -1.37
CA HIS A 20 -11.12 -16.74 -2.36
C HIS A 20 -11.93 -15.53 -1.80
N SER A 21 -11.53 -14.89 -0.69
CA SER A 21 -12.29 -13.72 -0.16
C SER A 21 -11.60 -12.38 -0.45
N HIS A 22 -12.39 -11.31 -0.58
CA HIS A 22 -11.91 -9.93 -0.72
C HIS A 22 -11.12 -9.46 0.52
N ASP A 23 -11.57 -9.86 1.71
CA ASP A 23 -10.86 -9.62 2.97
C ASP A 23 -9.43 -10.16 2.88
N ASN A 24 -9.21 -11.24 2.14
CA ASN A 24 -7.88 -11.79 1.94
C ASN A 24 -7.01 -10.92 1.01
N ALA A 25 -7.57 -10.27 -0.02
CA ALA A 25 -6.77 -9.45 -0.95
C ALA A 25 -6.22 -8.19 -0.25
N GLN A 26 -7.07 -7.51 0.51
CA GLN A 26 -6.67 -6.34 1.29
C GLN A 26 -5.68 -6.72 2.40
N THR A 27 -5.98 -7.78 3.16
CA THR A 27 -5.08 -8.31 4.19
C THR A 27 -3.73 -8.76 3.61
N TYR A 28 -3.75 -9.37 2.42
CA TYR A 28 -2.55 -9.79 1.73
C TYR A 28 -1.68 -8.60 1.33
N VAL A 29 -2.26 -7.57 0.70
CA VAL A 29 -1.52 -6.35 0.34
C VAL A 29 -0.94 -5.71 1.59
N THR A 30 -1.70 -5.59 2.67
CA THR A 30 -1.21 -5.04 3.94
C THR A 30 -0.04 -5.86 4.51
N ALA A 31 -0.14 -7.19 4.49
CA ALA A 31 0.93 -8.08 4.95
C ALA A 31 2.18 -8.00 4.06
N LEU A 32 2.01 -7.98 2.74
CA LEU A 32 3.10 -7.85 1.78
C LEU A 32 3.86 -6.54 1.98
N LEU A 33 3.14 -5.42 2.11
CA LEU A 33 3.76 -4.12 2.36
C LEU A 33 4.48 -4.09 3.72
N SER A 34 3.89 -4.70 4.75
CA SER A 34 4.50 -4.80 6.07
C SER A 34 5.86 -5.50 6.03
N GLU A 35 5.99 -6.58 5.24
CA GLU A 35 7.22 -7.35 5.09
C GLU A 35 8.24 -6.65 4.17
N GLN A 36 7.81 -6.17 3.01
CA GLN A 36 8.74 -5.70 1.98
C GLN A 36 9.26 -4.29 2.27
N LEU A 37 8.47 -3.40 2.87
CA LEU A 37 8.92 -2.04 3.18
C LEU A 37 10.07 -2.02 4.20
N VAL A 38 10.21 -3.05 5.03
CA VAL A 38 11.38 -3.22 5.92
C VAL A 38 12.68 -3.34 5.12
N GLN A 39 12.64 -4.01 3.97
CA GLN A 39 13.81 -4.15 3.08
C GLN A 39 14.21 -2.80 2.45
N HIS A 40 13.25 -1.87 2.35
CA HIS A 40 13.48 -0.50 1.88
C HIS A 40 13.91 0.47 3.01
N GLY A 41 14.11 -0.03 4.24
CA GLY A 41 14.58 0.76 5.38
C GLY A 41 13.48 1.44 6.19
N PHE A 42 12.21 1.07 5.97
CA PHE A 42 11.10 1.57 6.77
C PHE A 42 10.84 0.68 7.99
N HIS A 43 10.34 1.29 9.06
CA HIS A 43 9.71 0.54 10.14
C HIS A 43 8.22 0.42 9.83
N THR A 44 7.68 -0.78 10.01
CA THR A 44 6.27 -1.08 9.73
C THR A 44 5.60 -1.62 10.99
N GLN A 45 4.37 -1.18 11.23
CA GLN A 45 3.53 -1.70 12.30
C GLN A 45 2.10 -1.86 11.79
N THR A 46 1.64 -3.09 11.68
CA THR A 46 0.24 -3.39 11.33
C THR A 46 -0.65 -3.05 12.52
N THR A 47 -1.51 -2.03 12.39
CA THR A 47 -2.45 -1.62 13.45
C THR A 47 -3.73 -2.45 13.40
N ASN A 48 -4.16 -2.79 12.19
CA ASN A 48 -5.23 -3.75 11.92
C ASN A 48 -4.99 -4.43 10.55
N PRO A 49 -5.77 -5.45 10.14
CA PRO A 49 -5.53 -6.18 8.90
C PRO A 49 -5.53 -5.36 7.60
N HIS A 50 -5.93 -4.09 7.66
CA HIS A 50 -6.13 -3.20 6.51
C HIS A 50 -5.35 -1.88 6.62
N GLU A 51 -4.74 -1.62 7.77
CA GLU A 51 -4.00 -0.41 8.08
C GLU A 51 -2.58 -0.74 8.51
N LEU A 52 -1.65 0.05 8.00
CA LEU A 52 -0.23 -0.11 8.22
C LEU A 52 0.37 1.24 8.61
N GLU A 53 0.91 1.35 9.81
CA GLU A 53 1.77 2.47 10.16
C GLU A 53 3.17 2.23 9.60
N VAL A 54 3.72 3.25 8.94
CA VAL A 54 5.06 3.21 8.35
C VAL A 54 5.85 4.42 8.83
N SER A 55 7.11 4.23 9.21
CA SER A 55 7.94 5.34 9.67
C SER A 55 9.41 5.23 9.26
N VAL A 56 10.03 6.40 9.09
CA VAL A 56 11.48 6.59 8.93
C VAL A 56 11.89 7.79 9.77
N SER A 57 12.92 7.64 10.61
CA SER A 57 13.52 8.72 11.40
C SER A 57 12.48 9.65 12.06
N ASP A 58 11.59 9.09 12.88
CA ASP A 58 10.51 9.79 13.62
C ASP A 58 9.40 10.45 12.79
N HIS A 59 9.26 10.09 11.51
CA HIS A 59 8.15 10.54 10.66
C HIS A 59 7.12 9.43 10.47
N PRO A 60 6.09 9.31 11.33
CA PRO A 60 5.02 8.34 11.14
C PRO A 60 4.10 8.76 9.99
N ILE A 61 3.77 7.80 9.14
CA ILE A 61 2.83 7.91 8.04
C ILE A 61 1.89 6.71 8.13
N ALA A 62 0.59 6.98 8.23
CA ALA A 62 -0.42 5.93 8.19
C ALA A 62 -0.75 5.57 6.75
N LEU A 63 -0.70 4.29 6.41
CA LEU A 63 -1.16 3.75 5.14
C LEU A 63 -2.50 3.02 5.35
N GLY A 64 -3.49 3.41 4.57
CA GLY A 64 -4.75 2.67 4.42
C GLY A 64 -4.72 1.87 3.13
N VAL A 65 -5.10 0.60 3.20
CA VAL A 65 -5.32 -0.26 2.03
C VAL A 65 -6.81 -0.54 1.94
N ASN A 66 -7.41 -0.34 0.77
CA ASN A 66 -8.82 -0.64 0.53
C ASN A 66 -9.01 -1.35 -0.82
N CYS A 67 -9.64 -2.52 -0.84
CA CYS A 67 -9.92 -3.27 -2.07
C CYS A 67 -11.42 -3.40 -2.31
N ASN A 68 -11.91 -2.74 -3.37
CA ASN A 68 -13.31 -2.70 -3.73
C ASN A 68 -13.72 -3.89 -4.63
N GLN A 69 -15.03 -3.98 -4.91
CA GLN A 69 -15.61 -5.04 -5.73
C GLN A 69 -14.93 -5.22 -7.09
N PRO A 70 -14.99 -6.45 -7.66
CA PRO A 70 -14.33 -6.72 -8.91
C PRO A 70 -14.85 -5.78 -10.00
N ASP A 71 -13.95 -5.34 -10.86
CA ASP A 71 -14.33 -4.68 -12.09
C ASP A 71 -15.16 -5.63 -12.98
N GLY A 72 -15.68 -5.12 -14.10
CA GLY A 72 -16.46 -5.92 -15.05
C GLY A 72 -15.70 -7.12 -15.65
N GLU A 73 -14.39 -7.23 -15.39
CA GLU A 73 -13.50 -8.29 -15.85
C GLU A 73 -13.12 -9.28 -14.74
N GLY A 74 -13.53 -9.03 -13.49
CA GLY A 74 -13.26 -9.90 -12.35
C GLY A 74 -12.00 -9.57 -11.55
N HIS A 75 -11.37 -8.40 -11.74
CA HIS A 75 -10.20 -7.98 -10.95
C HIS A 75 -10.61 -7.13 -9.75
N PHE A 76 -10.00 -7.34 -8.58
CA PHE A 76 -10.21 -6.40 -7.47
C PHE A 76 -9.50 -5.08 -7.72
N VAL A 77 -10.20 -3.97 -7.48
CA VAL A 77 -9.62 -2.63 -7.56
C VAL A 77 -9.16 -2.23 -6.16
N CYS A 78 -7.85 -2.20 -5.94
CA CYS A 78 -7.25 -1.81 -4.67
C CYS A 78 -6.69 -0.39 -4.73
N GLU A 79 -6.81 0.33 -3.62
CA GLU A 79 -6.25 1.66 -3.39
C GLU A 79 -5.37 1.65 -2.14
N ILE A 80 -4.20 2.29 -2.23
CA ILE A 80 -3.37 2.65 -1.09
C ILE A 80 -3.42 4.17 -0.91
N SER A 81 -3.79 4.62 0.28
CA SER A 81 -3.75 6.02 0.69
C SER A 81 -2.74 6.24 1.80
N ALA A 82 -1.98 7.33 1.70
CA ALA A 82 -1.06 7.76 2.75
C ALA A 82 -1.62 8.99 3.47
N HIS A 83 -1.64 8.94 4.79
CA HIS A 83 -2.07 10.00 5.68
C HIS A 83 -0.89 10.41 6.57
N ALA A 84 -0.50 11.68 6.48
CA ALA A 84 0.53 12.29 7.31
C ALA A 84 -0.05 13.46 8.09
N ASP A 85 0.55 13.79 9.23
CA ASP A 85 0.12 14.90 10.06
C ASP A 85 0.33 16.25 9.36
N GLU A 86 -0.75 17.00 9.15
CA GLU A 86 -0.74 18.29 8.46
C GLU A 86 -0.40 19.47 9.40
N GLU A 87 -0.39 19.27 10.73
CA GLU A 87 -0.12 20.32 11.72
C GLU A 87 1.38 20.55 11.98
N GLN A 88 2.26 19.83 11.28
CA GLN A 88 3.72 19.92 11.42
C GLN A 88 4.31 21.30 11.05
N ASP A 89 5.45 21.61 11.67
CA ASP A 89 6.27 22.78 11.31
C ASP A 89 6.75 22.72 9.85
N TRP A 90 7.02 23.88 9.25
CA TRP A 90 7.32 23.97 7.81
C TRP A 90 8.52 23.11 7.35
N PHE A 91 9.54 22.95 8.20
CA PHE A 91 10.70 22.12 7.90
C PHE A 91 10.38 20.63 7.98
N GLN A 92 9.65 20.22 9.04
CA GLN A 92 9.14 18.85 9.18
C GLN A 92 8.22 18.48 8.01
N LYS A 93 7.41 19.42 7.50
CA LYS A 93 6.61 19.20 6.28
C LYS A 93 7.48 18.83 5.08
N ILE A 94 8.66 19.43 4.92
CA ILE A 94 9.57 19.10 3.81
C ILE A 94 10.15 17.70 3.99
N GLU A 95 10.59 17.36 5.20
CA GLU A 95 11.10 16.02 5.52
C GLU A 95 10.03 14.96 5.30
N THR A 96 8.82 15.15 5.84
CA THR A 96 7.65 14.30 5.62
C THR A 96 7.33 14.14 4.13
N GLN A 97 7.36 15.21 3.33
CA GLN A 97 7.14 15.12 1.87
C GLN A 97 8.23 14.34 1.15
N SER A 98 9.48 14.40 1.62
CA SER A 98 10.57 13.56 1.12
C SER A 98 10.32 12.09 1.43
N VAL A 99 9.96 11.78 2.68
CA VAL A 99 9.63 10.42 3.13
C VAL A 99 8.45 9.86 2.35
N ILE A 100 7.38 10.64 2.14
CA ILE A 100 6.22 10.22 1.33
C ILE A 100 6.64 9.83 -0.09
N LYS A 101 7.56 10.56 -0.71
CA LYS A 101 8.06 10.22 -2.06
C LYS A 101 8.84 8.91 -2.08
N GLN A 102 9.71 8.69 -1.09
CA GLN A 102 10.45 7.43 -0.95
C GLN A 102 9.50 6.25 -0.70
N LEU A 103 8.51 6.46 0.17
CA LEU A 103 7.49 5.47 0.48
C LEU A 103 6.67 5.10 -0.77
N ALA A 104 6.25 6.10 -1.55
CA ALA A 104 5.55 5.88 -2.81
C ALA A 104 6.35 5.01 -3.78
N GLN A 105 7.66 5.25 -3.91
CA GLN A 105 8.54 4.45 -4.77
C GLN A 105 8.68 3.00 -4.25
N ALA A 106 8.86 2.82 -2.95
CA ALA A 106 9.00 1.50 -2.34
C ALA A 106 7.72 0.66 -2.47
N VAL A 107 6.55 1.27 -2.24
CA VAL A 107 5.25 0.63 -2.45
C VAL A 107 5.08 0.21 -3.91
N GLU A 108 5.36 1.11 -4.86
CA GLU A 108 5.21 0.80 -6.28
C GLU A 108 6.15 -0.32 -6.72
N GLN A 109 7.41 -0.31 -6.24
CA GLN A 109 8.36 -1.39 -6.52
C GLN A 109 7.87 -2.73 -5.96
N THR A 110 7.46 -2.76 -4.70
CA THR A 110 6.93 -3.96 -4.02
C THR A 110 5.78 -4.57 -4.83
N LEU A 111 4.83 -3.74 -5.26
CA LEU A 111 3.68 -4.21 -6.03
C LEU A 111 4.04 -4.64 -7.46
N ARG A 112 5.06 -4.06 -8.09
CA ARG A 112 5.53 -4.47 -9.42
C ARG A 112 6.24 -5.82 -9.44
N GLU A 113 6.82 -6.23 -8.31
CA GLU A 113 7.56 -7.50 -8.18
C GLU A 113 6.62 -8.71 -8.04
N ASP A 114 5.35 -8.50 -7.69
CA ASP A 114 4.33 -9.57 -7.60
C ASP A 114 3.45 -9.60 -8.86
N GLU A 115 3.51 -10.71 -9.60
CA GLU A 115 2.81 -10.92 -10.88
C GLU A 115 1.27 -10.94 -10.77
N SER A 116 0.74 -10.98 -9.54
CA SER A 116 -0.70 -10.94 -9.25
C SER A 116 -1.27 -9.52 -9.37
N PHE A 117 -0.42 -8.50 -9.35
CA PHE A 117 -0.83 -7.10 -9.46
C PHE A 117 -0.60 -6.53 -10.85
N GLN A 118 -1.52 -5.68 -11.29
CA GLN A 118 -1.50 -5.08 -12.62
C GLN A 118 -1.99 -3.64 -12.57
N SER A 119 -1.73 -2.88 -13.64
CA SER A 119 -2.30 -1.55 -13.87
C SER A 119 -2.09 -0.57 -12.70
N LEU A 120 -0.87 -0.49 -12.18
CA LEU A 120 -0.50 0.44 -11.11
C LEU A 120 -0.55 1.88 -11.63
N GLU A 121 -1.43 2.70 -11.07
CA GLU A 121 -1.63 4.09 -11.47
C GLU A 121 -1.80 5.02 -10.27
N TRP A 122 -1.02 6.10 -10.24
CA TRP A 122 -1.21 7.19 -9.27
C TRP A 122 -2.39 8.07 -9.68
N LYS A 123 -3.43 8.13 -8.83
CA LYS A 123 -4.56 9.03 -8.97
C LYS A 123 -4.34 10.33 -8.17
N SER A 124 -4.69 11.44 -8.80
CA SER A 124 -4.57 12.82 -8.28
C SER A 124 -5.66 13.15 -7.26
#